data_AF-A0A7H0Y2V0-F1
#
_entry.id   AF-A0A7H0Y2V0-F1
#
_cell.length_a   1.000
_cell.length_b   1.000
_cell.length_c   1.000
_cell.angle_alpha   90.00
_cell.angle_beta   90.00
_cell.angle_gamma   90.00
#
_symmetry.space_group_name_H-M   'P 1'
#
loop_
_entity.id
_entity.type
_entity.pdbx_description
1 polymer ?
#
loop_
_entity_poly.entity_id
_entity_poly.type
_entity_poly.pdbx_seq_one_letter_code
_entity_poly.pdbx_strand_id
1 'polypeptide(L)'
;MTLNEQIAFFYYDKLYSTRQVAKELNISTSAVAKVLNEQYTGCRNRSAACNLRTTNDYRTKLSTSQLGDSNNQRKLSSEEVIEIREQYEEMIKSNTKLQSQIILAKSFGVKRPTISDIVLKRTWKHI
;
A
#
# COMPACT_ATOMS: atom_id res chain seq x y z
N MET A 1 4.30 -26.07 -30.19
CA MET A 1 4.36 -24.62 -29.89
C MET A 1 5.83 -24.23 -29.85
N THR A 2 6.26 -23.30 -30.71
CA THR A 2 7.64 -22.80 -30.74
C THR A 2 7.94 -21.96 -29.48
N LEU A 3 9.22 -21.68 -29.19
CA LEU A 3 9.60 -20.84 -28.04
C LEU A 3 8.95 -19.45 -28.11
N ASN A 4 8.87 -18.86 -29.30
CA ASN A 4 8.29 -17.53 -29.49
C ASN A 4 6.77 -17.55 -29.29
N GLU A 5 6.10 -18.59 -29.77
CA GLU A 5 4.68 -18.81 -29.50
C GLU A 5 4.41 -19.03 -28.00
N GLN A 6 5.28 -19.76 -27.29
CA GLN A 6 5.17 -19.92 -25.84
C GLN A 6 5.33 -18.59 -25.10
N ILE A 7 6.29 -17.75 -25.52
CA ILE A 7 6.48 -16.40 -24.96
C ILE A 7 5.20 -15.58 -25.14
N ALA A 8 4.65 -15.55 -26.35
CA ALA A 8 3.43 -14.80 -26.63
C ALA A 8 2.23 -15.34 -25.84
N PHE A 9 2.09 -16.66 -25.75
CA PHE A 9 1.02 -17.31 -25.00
C PHE A 9 1.08 -16.97 -23.50
N PHE A 10 2.23 -17.14 -22.86
CA PHE A 10 2.37 -16.79 -21.45
C PHE A 10 2.18 -15.30 -21.22
N TYR A 11 2.69 -14.48 -22.13
CA TYR A 11 2.56 -13.04 -22.02
C TYR A 11 1.10 -12.62 -22.21
N TYR A 12 0.53 -12.73 -23.41
CA TYR A 12 -0.78 -12.17 -23.76
C TYR A 12 -1.96 -12.96 -23.18
N ASP A 13 -1.95 -14.29 -23.24
CA ASP A 13 -3.10 -15.12 -22.81
C ASP A 13 -3.08 -15.40 -21.30
N LYS A 14 -1.93 -15.77 -20.75
CA LYS A 14 -1.78 -16.01 -19.29
C LYS A 14 -1.53 -14.74 -18.48
N LEU A 15 -1.38 -13.59 -19.14
CA LEU A 15 -1.17 -12.28 -18.51
C LEU A 15 0.08 -12.21 -17.63
N TYR A 16 1.10 -13.04 -17.89
CA TYR A 16 2.35 -12.99 -17.14
C TYR A 16 3.14 -11.72 -17.48
N SER A 17 3.89 -11.24 -16.49
CA SER A 17 4.93 -10.22 -16.71
C SER A 17 6.13 -10.82 -17.44
N THR A 18 6.93 -9.98 -18.12
CA THR A 18 8.15 -10.43 -18.81
C THR A 18 9.12 -11.20 -17.90
N ARG A 19 9.18 -10.82 -16.62
CA ARG A 19 9.97 -11.54 -15.60
C ARG A 19 9.43 -12.92 -15.28
N GLN A 20 8.10 -13.07 -15.21
CA GLN A 20 7.47 -14.36 -14.97
C GLN A 20 7.66 -15.29 -16.17
N VAL A 21 7.47 -14.78 -17.39
CA VAL A 21 7.74 -15.55 -18.63
C VAL A 21 9.19 -16.01 -18.68
N ALA A 22 10.13 -15.10 -18.40
CA ALA A 22 11.56 -15.40 -18.36
C ALA A 22 11.90 -16.50 -17.34
N LYS A 23 11.29 -16.44 -16.15
CA LYS A 23 11.47 -17.46 -15.11
C LYS A 23 10.89 -18.81 -15.52
N GLU A 24 9.69 -18.82 -16.10
CA GLU A 24 8.98 -20.04 -16.50
C GLU A 24 9.72 -20.78 -17.63
N LEU A 25 10.23 -20.02 -18.60
CA LEU A 25 10.94 -20.57 -19.75
C LEU A 25 12.46 -20.67 -19.55
N ASN A 26 12.96 -20.28 -18.37
CA ASN A 26 14.38 -20.22 -18.02
C ASN A 26 15.25 -19.48 -19.04
N ILE A 27 14.77 -18.30 -19.48
CA ILE A 27 15.46 -17.42 -20.45
C ILE A 27 15.65 -16.03 -19.85
N SER A 28 16.46 -15.19 -20.50
CA SER A 28 16.66 -13.82 -20.05
C SER A 28 15.43 -12.95 -20.32
N THR A 29 15.19 -11.96 -19.45
CA THR A 29 14.10 -10.98 -19.65
C THR A 29 14.29 -10.12 -20.90
N SER A 30 15.53 -9.88 -21.30
CA SER A 30 15.86 -9.16 -22.52
C SER A 30 15.49 -9.97 -23.77
N ALA A 31 15.69 -11.29 -23.77
CA ALA A 31 15.26 -12.16 -24.86
C ALA A 31 13.74 -12.15 -25.02
N VAL A 32 12.99 -12.23 -23.92
CA VAL A 32 11.52 -12.12 -23.93
C VAL A 32 11.07 -10.79 -24.53
N ALA A 33 11.64 -9.67 -24.07
CA ALA A 33 11.28 -8.34 -24.58
C ALA A 33 11.62 -8.19 -26.07
N LYS A 34 12.77 -8.72 -26.50
CA LYS A 34 13.18 -8.72 -27.91
C LYS A 34 12.16 -9.44 -28.79
N VAL A 35 11.79 -10.67 -28.42
CA VAL A 35 10.79 -11.46 -29.17
C VAL A 35 9.44 -10.75 -29.23
N LEU A 36 8.96 -10.22 -28.11
CA LEU A 36 7.67 -9.50 -28.07
C LEU A 36 7.66 -8.26 -28.97
N ASN A 37 8.77 -7.51 -29.03
CA ASN A 37 8.87 -6.28 -29.81
C ASN A 37 9.12 -6.53 -31.31
N GLU A 38 9.85 -7.59 -31.66
CA GLU A 38 10.20 -7.89 -33.06
C GLU A 38 9.12 -8.70 -33.79
N GLN A 39 8.41 -9.58 -33.09
CA GLN A 39 7.50 -10.56 -33.72
C GLN A 39 6.03 -10.40 -33.34
N TYR A 40 5.71 -9.57 -32.35
CA TYR A 40 4.36 -9.38 -31.82
C TYR A 40 4.04 -7.89 -31.63
N THR A 41 2.97 -7.58 -30.90
CA THR A 41 2.49 -6.20 -30.67
C THR A 41 3.34 -5.41 -29.67
N GLY A 42 4.42 -6.00 -29.17
CA GLY A 42 5.32 -5.37 -28.22
C GLY A 42 4.92 -5.53 -26.75
N CYS A 43 5.77 -4.96 -25.89
CA CYS A 43 5.52 -4.93 -24.46
C CYS A 43 4.31 -4.03 -24.11
N ARG A 44 3.66 -4.36 -23.00
CA ARG A 44 2.51 -3.61 -22.49
C ARG A 44 2.99 -2.25 -22.01
N ASN A 45 2.14 -1.25 -22.18
CA ASN A 45 2.38 0.04 -21.55
C ASN A 45 2.32 -0.07 -20.01
N ARG A 46 2.89 0.94 -19.34
CA ARG A 46 2.98 0.98 -17.86
C ARG A 46 1.63 0.84 -17.19
N SER A 47 0.58 1.48 -17.70
CA SER A 47 -0.76 1.46 -17.11
C SER A 47 -1.36 0.05 -17.11
N ALA A 48 -1.34 -0.62 -18.26
CA ALA A 48 -1.83 -1.98 -18.41
C ALA A 48 -1.06 -2.96 -17.50
N ALA A 49 0.27 -2.84 -17.44
CA ALA A 49 1.09 -3.65 -16.55
C ALA A 49 0.77 -3.42 -15.06
N CYS A 50 0.57 -2.16 -14.66
CA CYS A 50 0.17 -1.82 -13.29
C CYS A 50 -1.21 -2.38 -12.94
N ASN A 51 -2.17 -2.30 -13.85
CA ASN A 51 -3.54 -2.79 -13.63
C ASN A 51 -3.57 -4.30 -13.39
N LEU A 52 -2.82 -5.08 -14.18
CA LEU A 52 -2.72 -6.54 -13.99
C LEU A 52 -2.12 -6.92 -12.63
N ARG A 53 -1.16 -6.14 -12.12
CA ARG A 53 -0.57 -6.37 -10.80
C ARG A 53 -1.51 -5.99 -9.65
N THR A 54 -2.43 -5.05 -9.87
CA THR A 54 -3.26 -4.46 -8.82
C THR A 54 -4.49 -5.33 -8.55
N THR A 55 -4.25 -6.54 -8.07
CA THR A 55 -5.29 -7.48 -7.63
C THR A 55 -5.89 -7.06 -6.28
N ASN A 56 -7.06 -7.60 -5.94
CA ASN A 56 -7.67 -7.33 -4.64
C ASN A 56 -6.75 -7.78 -3.49
N ASP A 57 -6.15 -8.97 -3.62
CA ASP A 57 -5.21 -9.50 -2.62
C ASP A 57 -3.98 -8.60 -2.44
N TYR A 58 -3.42 -8.06 -3.55
CA TYR A 58 -2.32 -7.11 -3.48
C TYR A 58 -2.74 -5.83 -2.74
N ARG A 59 -3.94 -5.30 -3.04
CA ARG A 59 -4.47 -4.12 -2.34
C ARG A 59 -4.67 -4.39 -0.86
N THR A 60 -5.23 -5.55 -0.49
CA THR A 60 -5.43 -5.96 0.90
C THR A 60 -4.09 -6.09 1.62
N LYS A 61 -3.12 -6.82 1.05
CA LYS A 61 -1.78 -6.98 1.63
C LYS A 61 -1.07 -5.64 1.83
N LEU A 62 -1.19 -4.73 0.87
CA LEU A 62 -0.64 -3.39 0.98
C LEU A 62 -1.34 -2.61 2.11
N SER A 63 -2.67 -2.62 2.14
CA SER A 63 -3.46 -1.96 3.17
C SER A 63 -3.12 -2.47 4.56
N THR A 64 -3.01 -3.78 4.75
CA THR A 64 -2.67 -4.37 6.06
C THR A 64 -1.26 -3.99 6.49
N SER A 65 -0.29 -3.93 5.56
CA SER A 65 1.08 -3.53 5.90
C SER A 65 1.20 -2.06 6.34
N GLN A 66 0.26 -1.22 5.92
CA GLN A 66 0.28 0.23 6.19
C GLN A 66 -0.61 0.63 7.38
N LEU A 67 -1.14 -0.34 8.12
CA LEU A 67 -2.17 -0.13 9.12
C LEU A 67 -1.58 -0.15 10.53
N GLY A 68 -1.76 0.95 11.26
CA GLY A 68 -1.37 1.08 12.65
C GLY A 68 0.11 0.78 12.89
N ASP A 69 0.39 -0.18 13.77
CA ASP A 69 1.74 -0.52 14.22
C ASP A 69 2.63 -1.15 13.15
N SER A 70 2.03 -1.77 12.14
CA SER A 70 2.81 -2.35 11.04
C SER A 70 3.37 -1.27 10.09
N ASN A 71 2.83 -0.05 10.16
CA ASN A 71 3.26 1.03 9.30
C ASN A 71 4.67 1.52 9.72
N ASN A 72 5.63 1.37 8.82
CA ASN A 72 7.01 1.78 9.05
C ASN A 72 7.22 3.30 9.19
N GLN A 73 6.21 4.10 8.82
CA GLN A 73 6.21 5.56 8.98
C GLN A 73 5.31 6.02 10.14
N ARG A 74 4.84 5.11 11.00
CA ARG A 74 4.02 5.48 12.16
C ARG A 74 4.79 6.41 13.09
N LYS A 75 4.06 7.36 13.67
CA LYS A 75 4.57 8.27 14.71
C LYS A 75 4.06 7.96 16.10
N LEU A 76 3.07 7.08 16.18
CA LEU A 76 2.39 6.71 17.41
C LEU A 76 2.26 5.18 17.42
N SER A 77 2.26 4.59 18.61
CA SER A 77 1.88 3.20 18.83
C SER A 77 0.38 3.04 19.06
N SER A 78 -0.08 1.79 18.97
CA SER A 78 -1.45 1.46 19.37
C SER A 78 -1.74 1.86 20.81
N GLU A 79 -0.80 1.66 21.74
CA GLU A 79 -0.98 2.04 23.13
C GLU A 79 -1.10 3.57 23.28
N GLU A 80 -0.23 4.34 22.62
CA GLU A 80 -0.27 5.81 22.65
C GLU A 80 -1.60 6.33 22.06
N VAL A 81 -2.13 5.67 21.03
CA VAL A 81 -3.43 6.03 20.44
C VAL A 81 -4.60 5.79 21.40
N ILE A 82 -4.56 4.69 22.16
CA ILE A 82 -5.54 4.41 23.22
C ILE A 82 -5.43 5.48 24.30
N GLU A 83 -4.22 5.75 24.77
CA GLU A 83 -3.94 6.76 25.80
C GLU A 83 -4.41 8.16 25.39
N ILE A 84 -4.17 8.57 24.13
CA ILE A 84 -4.67 9.83 23.58
C ILE A 84 -6.19 9.92 23.68
N ARG A 85 -6.91 8.84 23.39
CA ARG A 85 -8.38 8.82 23.42
C ARG A 85 -8.91 8.93 24.85
N GLU A 86 -8.33 8.17 25.78
CA GLU A 86 -8.68 8.21 27.19
C GLU A 86 -8.43 9.60 27.80
N GLN A 87 -7.22 10.14 27.62
CA GLN A 87 -6.88 11.48 28.11
C GLN A 87 -7.76 12.55 27.47
N TYR A 88 -8.11 12.42 26.19
CA TYR A 88 -8.99 13.39 25.53
C TYR A 88 -10.38 13.44 26.14
N GLU A 89 -10.97 12.29 26.46
CA GLU A 89 -12.28 12.19 27.09
C GLU A 89 -12.30 12.83 28.49
N GLU A 90 -11.23 12.67 29.26
CA GLU A 90 -11.06 13.33 30.54
C GLU A 90 -10.89 14.84 30.39
N MET A 91 -10.02 15.28 29.49
CA MET A 91 -9.72 16.69 29.28
C MET A 91 -10.92 17.50 28.77
N ILE A 92 -11.82 16.90 27.99
CA ILE A 92 -13.04 17.58 27.53
C ILE A 92 -13.95 17.99 28.70
N LYS A 93 -13.89 17.30 29.85
CA LYS A 93 -14.74 17.64 31.00
C LYS A 93 -14.38 18.99 31.62
N SER A 94 -13.11 19.40 31.52
CA SER A 94 -12.58 20.63 32.11
C SER A 94 -12.12 21.68 31.10
N ASN A 95 -11.79 21.29 29.87
CA ASN A 95 -11.19 22.15 28.85
C ASN A 95 -12.02 22.19 27.57
N THR A 96 -11.78 23.23 26.76
CA THR A 96 -12.36 23.28 25.40
C THR A 96 -11.72 22.24 24.49
N LYS A 97 -12.49 21.75 23.49
CA LYS A 97 -11.99 20.80 22.48
C LYS A 97 -10.66 21.23 21.85
N LEU A 98 -10.53 22.52 21.53
CA LEU A 98 -9.33 23.07 20.91
C LEU A 98 -8.12 22.99 21.84
N GLN A 99 -8.27 23.37 23.10
CA GLN A 99 -7.19 23.32 24.09
C GLN A 99 -6.74 21.89 24.35
N SER A 100 -7.66 20.95 24.56
CA SER A 100 -7.34 19.53 24.79
C SER A 100 -6.53 18.95 23.63
N GLN A 101 -6.92 19.24 22.38
CA GLN A 101 -6.16 18.78 21.21
C GLN A 101 -4.77 19.41 21.09
N ILE A 102 -4.60 20.67 21.47
CA ILE A 102 -3.29 21.35 21.44
C ILE A 102 -2.35 20.76 22.50
N ILE A 103 -2.87 20.51 23.71
CA ILE A 103 -2.08 19.94 24.80
C ILE A 103 -1.63 18.52 24.45
N LEU A 104 -2.55 17.66 23.98
CA LEU A 104 -2.22 16.30 23.55
C LEU A 104 -1.26 16.27 22.36
N ALA A 105 -1.43 17.18 21.40
CA ALA A 105 -0.51 17.29 20.27
C ALA A 105 0.92 17.59 20.74
N LYS A 106 1.06 18.45 21.76
CA LYS A 106 2.35 18.79 22.34
C LYS A 106 2.94 17.63 23.15
N SER A 107 2.13 16.92 23.95
CA SER A 107 2.62 15.80 24.77
C SER A 107 3.10 14.62 23.93
N PHE A 108 2.37 14.28 22.87
CA PHE A 108 2.70 13.15 21.99
C PHE A 108 3.56 13.55 20.78
N GLY A 109 4.03 14.80 20.70
CA GLY A 109 4.92 15.24 19.62
C GLY A 109 4.32 15.18 18.20
N VAL A 110 2.98 15.26 18.08
CA VAL A 110 2.26 15.19 16.81
C VAL A 110 1.55 16.49 16.48
N LYS A 111 1.11 16.66 15.23
CA LYS A 111 0.34 17.85 14.84
C LYS A 111 -1.10 17.73 15.35
N ARG A 112 -1.71 18.84 15.76
CA ARG A 112 -3.13 18.91 16.21
C ARG A 112 -4.13 18.16 15.30
N PRO A 113 -4.07 18.27 13.94
CA PRO A 113 -4.98 17.50 13.09
C PRO A 113 -4.87 15.98 13.29
N THR A 114 -3.69 15.46 13.61
CA THR A 114 -3.47 14.04 13.92
C THR A 114 -4.29 13.61 15.13
N ILE A 115 -4.27 14.42 16.21
CA ILE A 115 -5.09 14.17 17.40
C ILE A 115 -6.57 14.20 17.04
N SER A 116 -6.99 15.19 16.24
CA SER A 116 -8.38 15.27 15.78
C SER A 116 -8.80 14.02 14.99
N ASP A 117 -7.95 13.50 14.11
CA ASP A 117 -8.26 12.29 13.33
C ASP A 117 -8.28 11.03 14.19
N ILE A 118 -7.43 10.94 15.22
CA ILE A 118 -7.41 9.83 16.19
C ILE A 118 -8.69 9.80 17.01
N VAL A 119 -9.07 10.94 17.59
CA VAL A 119 -10.26 11.09 18.43
C VAL A 119 -11.54 10.84 17.62
N LEU A 120 -11.61 11.35 16.39
CA LEU A 120 -12.75 11.13 15.49
C LEU A 120 -12.74 9.74 14.83
N LYS A 121 -11.78 8.87 15.19
CA LYS A 121 -11.58 7.53 14.60
C LYS A 121 -11.53 7.55 13.07
N ARG A 122 -10.94 8.60 12.49
CA ARG A 122 -10.68 8.70 11.04
C ARG A 122 -9.43 7.93 10.65
N THR A 123 -8.43 7.96 11.52
CA THR A 123 -7.24 7.09 11.49
C THR A 123 -7.32 6.07 12.62
N TRP A 124 -6.48 5.03 12.56
CA TRP A 124 -6.43 3.99 13.60
C TRP A 124 -7.80 3.35 13.90
N LYS A 125 -8.61 3.10 12.85
CA LYS A 125 -9.97 2.57 12.95
C LYS A 125 -10.09 1.16 13.54
N HIS A 126 -8.98 0.44 13.57
CA HIS A 126 -8.89 -0.94 14.05
C HIS A 126 -8.67 -1.01 15.57
N ILE A 127 -8.38 0.13 16.19
CA ILE A 127 -8.35 0.35 17.63
C ILE A 127 -9.64 1.06 18.00
#